data_AF-A0A5J9T7Z3-F1
#
_entry.id   AF-A0A5J9T7Z3-F1
#
_cell.length_a   1.000
_cell.length_b   1.000
_cell.length_c   1.000
_cell.angle_alpha   90.00
_cell.angle_beta   90.00
_cell.angle_gamma   90.00
#
_symmetry.space_group_name_H-M   'P 1'
#
loop_
_entity.id
_entity.type
_entity.pdbx_description
1 polymer ?
#
loop_
_entity_poly.entity_id
_entity_poly.type
_entity_poly.pdbx_seq_one_letter_code
_entity_poly.pdbx_strand_id
1 'polypeptide(L)'
;MEGRSRSTMGFELAMIKALVVSLVLGSVAGVRPGKIVPQVPAMYVFGDSTLDVGNNNHLPGKDVPRADKPYYGIDLPGSGKPTGRFSNGYNMADFVAQALGFPKSPLACLELKARNYLIPSAINRGVSYASAGSGILDSTNAGGNIPLSEQVRYFESTKAEMVAEAGSGAVSQLLSKSFFLLGTGSNDLFAFWTQKNGSASQSEVDAFINSLISSYSATITALHELGARKFGIINVGPVGCVPRVRVLSATGECTDGLNQLAAGFDAALNASLVRSLLGLRYSVADSLGLATTTDPAAAGFVNTDSACCGAGRLGAEGDCSMLNSSNLCPNRDIYLFWDPVHPSQRAAMISAQTYYDGPAQFTTPINFKQLALQS
;
A
#
# COMPACT_ATOMS: atom_id res chain seq x y z
N MET A 1 26.95 45.87 -81.83
CA MET A 1 28.23 45.18 -81.62
C MET A 1 27.97 44.20 -80.48
N GLU A 2 27.58 42.98 -80.83
CA GLU A 2 28.47 41.79 -80.76
C GLU A 2 28.86 41.49 -79.31
N GLY A 3 28.60 40.32 -78.72
CA GLY A 3 28.03 39.08 -79.20
C GLY A 3 28.02 38.06 -78.05
N ARG A 4 27.24 36.99 -78.26
CA ARG A 4 27.46 35.57 -77.86
C ARG A 4 28.72 35.25 -77.03
N SER A 5 28.76 34.29 -76.11
CA SER A 5 27.86 33.18 -75.74
C SER A 5 28.49 32.35 -74.61
N ARG A 6 27.64 31.54 -73.94
CA ARG A 6 27.86 30.24 -73.26
C ARG A 6 27.86 30.29 -71.74
N SER A 7 27.19 29.39 -71.00
CA SER A 7 26.26 28.30 -71.33
C SER A 7 25.68 27.76 -70.01
N THR A 8 24.39 27.38 -70.01
CA THR A 8 23.74 26.25 -69.30
C THR A 8 24.11 25.91 -67.85
N MET A 9 23.13 25.90 -66.93
CA MET A 9 22.34 24.70 -66.54
C MET A 9 21.43 25.04 -65.35
N GLY A 10 20.14 24.68 -65.40
CA GLY A 10 19.31 24.63 -64.18
C GLY A 10 17.80 24.77 -64.36
N PHE A 11 17.15 23.62 -64.60
CA PHE A 11 15.79 23.28 -64.16
C PHE A 11 14.57 23.98 -64.80
N GLU A 12 14.14 23.40 -65.92
CA GLU A 12 12.73 23.38 -66.37
C GLU A 12 12.02 22.17 -65.74
N LEU A 13 10.83 22.40 -65.17
CA LEU A 13 9.53 21.87 -65.62
C LEU A 13 8.59 21.65 -64.42
N ALA A 14 7.75 22.66 -64.21
CA ALA A 14 6.58 22.61 -63.36
C ALA A 14 5.39 22.00 -64.12
N MET A 15 4.44 21.47 -63.34
CA MET A 15 3.05 21.11 -63.69
C MET A 15 2.85 19.82 -64.51
N ILE A 16 2.30 18.80 -63.83
CA ILE A 16 0.96 18.22 -64.07
C ILE A 16 0.87 16.95 -63.21
N LYS A 17 -0.01 16.96 -62.21
CA LYS A 17 -0.99 15.87 -61.99
C LYS A 17 -2.01 16.25 -60.91
N ALA A 18 -3.26 16.22 -61.36
CA ALA A 18 -4.49 16.53 -60.69
C ALA A 18 -4.79 15.63 -59.48
N LEU A 19 -5.43 16.24 -58.48
CA LEU A 19 -6.73 15.85 -57.91
C LEU A 19 -6.96 14.34 -57.68
N VAL A 20 -6.72 13.89 -56.45
CA VAL A 20 -7.60 12.92 -55.75
C VAL A 20 -7.74 13.42 -54.30
N VAL A 21 -8.71 14.31 -54.08
CA VAL A 21 -9.23 14.57 -52.72
C VAL A 21 -10.25 13.47 -52.45
N SER A 22 -9.77 12.32 -51.96
CA SER A 22 -10.62 11.32 -51.33
C SER A 22 -10.61 11.55 -49.83
N LEU A 23 -11.78 11.92 -49.33
CA LEU A 23 -12.15 12.06 -47.94
C LEU A 23 -11.81 10.76 -47.18
N VAL A 24 -10.67 10.72 -46.48
CA VAL A 24 -10.47 9.74 -45.40
C VAL A 24 -10.93 10.41 -44.12
N LEU A 25 -12.25 10.49 -43.94
CA LEU A 25 -12.84 10.47 -42.60
C LEU A 25 -12.55 9.07 -42.04
N GLY A 26 -11.33 8.89 -41.55
CA GLY A 26 -11.01 7.76 -40.71
C GLY A 26 -11.88 7.88 -39.47
N SER A 27 -12.89 7.02 -39.38
CA SER A 27 -13.60 6.72 -38.17
C SER A 27 -12.57 6.35 -37.11
N VAL A 28 -12.19 7.32 -36.28
CA VAL A 28 -11.66 7.04 -34.95
C VAL A 28 -12.84 6.42 -34.22
N ALA A 29 -13.04 5.12 -34.41
CA ALA A 29 -13.86 4.31 -33.54
C ALA A 29 -13.27 4.58 -32.16
N GLY A 30 -14.00 5.37 -31.36
CA GLY A 30 -13.63 5.63 -29.99
C GLY A 30 -13.42 4.27 -29.35
N VAL A 31 -12.15 3.97 -29.03
CA VAL A 31 -11.84 2.93 -28.07
C VAL A 31 -12.53 3.41 -26.80
N ARG A 32 -13.75 2.93 -26.57
CA ARG A 32 -14.38 3.04 -25.27
C ARG A 32 -13.33 2.47 -24.32
N PRO A 33 -12.83 3.23 -23.32
CA PRO A 33 -11.95 2.63 -22.33
C PRO A 33 -12.69 1.39 -21.84
N GLY A 34 -12.10 0.22 -22.06
CA GLY A 34 -12.72 -1.04 -21.65
C GLY A 34 -13.11 -0.87 -20.20
N LYS A 35 -14.36 -1.22 -19.84
CA LYS A 35 -14.76 -1.21 -18.44
C LYS A 35 -13.70 -2.00 -17.68
N ILE A 36 -12.94 -1.34 -16.81
CA ILE A 36 -12.03 -2.03 -15.91
C ILE A 36 -12.95 -2.81 -14.98
N VAL A 37 -13.03 -4.12 -15.19
CA VAL A 37 -13.84 -5.02 -14.37
C VAL A 37 -12.94 -5.52 -13.24
N PRO A 38 -13.35 -5.35 -11.97
CA PRO A 38 -12.62 -5.93 -10.86
C PRO A 38 -12.41 -7.44 -11.03
N GLN A 39 -11.20 -7.92 -10.76
CA GLN A 39 -10.83 -9.34 -10.88
C GLN A 39 -11.39 -10.19 -9.74
N VAL A 40 -11.73 -9.54 -8.63
CA VAL A 40 -12.39 -10.11 -7.46
C VAL A 40 -13.62 -9.26 -7.14
N PRO A 41 -14.67 -9.83 -6.51
CA PRO A 41 -15.89 -9.09 -6.23
C PRO A 41 -15.72 -8.01 -5.15
N ALA A 42 -14.83 -8.24 -4.17
CA ALA A 42 -14.53 -7.28 -3.11
C ALA A 42 -13.08 -7.45 -2.61
N MET A 43 -12.56 -6.39 -1.99
CA MET A 43 -11.31 -6.43 -1.24
C MET A 43 -11.55 -6.00 0.21
N TYR A 44 -11.09 -6.78 1.17
CA TYR A 44 -11.12 -6.44 2.60
C TYR A 44 -9.69 -6.21 3.09
N VAL A 45 -9.47 -5.13 3.85
CA VAL A 45 -8.12 -4.68 4.22
C VAL A 45 -7.97 -4.67 5.74
N PHE A 46 -6.89 -5.24 6.24
CA PHE A 46 -6.53 -5.31 7.65
C PHE A 46 -5.07 -4.89 7.81
N GLY A 47 -4.74 -4.18 8.88
CA GLY A 47 -3.35 -3.80 9.12
C GLY A 47 -3.16 -2.48 9.83
N ASP A 48 -2.02 -1.86 9.57
CA ASP A 48 -1.56 -0.65 10.23
C ASP A 48 -1.71 0.62 9.36
N SER A 49 -0.93 1.67 9.66
CA SER A 49 -0.95 2.96 8.98
C SER A 49 -0.56 2.88 7.50
N THR A 50 0.19 1.86 7.09
CA THR A 50 0.56 1.64 5.68
C THR A 50 -0.64 1.29 4.80
N LEU A 51 -1.73 0.80 5.42
CA LEU A 51 -2.98 0.40 4.77
C LEU A 51 -4.20 1.22 5.25
N ASP A 52 -4.07 2.05 6.29
CA ASP A 52 -5.17 2.89 6.79
C ASP A 52 -5.60 3.94 5.77
N VAL A 53 -6.91 4.06 5.61
CA VAL A 53 -7.58 4.96 4.67
C VAL A 53 -8.60 5.87 5.35
N GLY A 54 -8.54 5.96 6.68
CA GLY A 54 -9.28 6.92 7.49
C GLY A 54 -9.99 6.39 8.73
N ASN A 55 -9.73 5.17 9.21
CA ASN A 55 -10.38 4.68 10.43
C ASN A 55 -9.97 5.53 11.64
N ASN A 56 -8.69 5.89 11.74
CA ASN A 56 -8.16 6.66 12.86
C ASN A 56 -8.77 8.06 13.01
N ASN A 57 -9.34 8.63 11.95
CA ASN A 57 -10.02 9.93 12.01
C ASN A 57 -11.24 9.89 12.94
N HIS A 58 -11.84 8.71 13.14
CA HIS A 58 -13.05 8.52 13.93
C HIS A 58 -12.78 8.08 15.38
N LEU A 59 -11.53 7.79 15.73
CA LEU A 59 -11.18 7.37 17.09
C LEU A 59 -11.09 8.59 18.03
N PRO A 60 -11.52 8.47 19.29
CA PRO A 60 -11.37 9.54 20.27
C PRO A 60 -9.93 9.63 20.81
N GLY A 61 -9.53 10.81 21.28
CA GLY A 61 -8.25 11.00 21.97
C GLY A 61 -7.23 11.80 21.16
N LYS A 62 -6.43 12.59 21.87
CA LYS A 62 -5.43 13.49 21.29
C LYS A 62 -4.19 12.75 20.74
N ASP A 63 -3.87 11.60 21.31
CA ASP A 63 -2.66 10.83 20.99
C ASP A 63 -2.89 9.77 19.90
N VAL A 64 -4.11 9.68 19.36
CA VAL A 64 -4.42 8.84 18.19
C VAL A 64 -3.65 9.39 16.98
N PRO A 65 -2.86 8.56 16.28
CA PRO A 65 -2.18 8.97 15.07
C PRO A 65 -3.22 9.24 13.97
N ARG A 66 -3.18 10.43 13.38
CA ARG A 66 -4.08 10.83 12.29
C ARG A 66 -3.32 11.46 11.13
N ALA A 67 -3.82 11.17 9.93
CA ALA A 67 -3.38 11.74 8.66
C ALA A 67 -4.55 12.47 7.95
N ASP A 68 -5.47 13.04 8.72
CA ASP A 68 -6.58 13.90 8.26
C ASP A 68 -6.22 15.40 8.31
N LYS A 69 -4.92 15.71 8.36
CA LYS A 69 -4.34 17.05 8.45
C LYS A 69 -3.64 17.45 7.14
N PRO A 70 -3.35 18.75 6.93
CA PRO A 70 -2.71 19.22 5.69
C PRO A 70 -1.42 18.47 5.32
N TYR A 71 -1.08 18.55 4.03
CA TYR A 71 -0.04 17.78 3.33
C TYR A 71 -0.36 16.31 3.10
N TYR A 72 -0.99 15.61 4.04
CA TYR A 72 -1.46 14.26 3.78
C TYR A 72 -2.55 14.28 2.70
N GLY A 73 -2.43 13.41 1.71
CA GLY A 73 -3.36 13.38 0.57
C GLY A 73 -3.28 14.57 -0.38
N ILE A 74 -2.25 15.43 -0.31
CA ILE A 74 -2.04 16.56 -1.24
C ILE A 74 -2.07 16.16 -2.72
N ASP A 75 -1.70 14.92 -3.04
CA ASP A 75 -1.69 14.35 -4.38
C ASP A 75 -2.92 13.49 -4.72
N LEU A 76 -3.89 13.38 -3.80
CA LEU A 76 -5.14 12.69 -4.12
C LEU A 76 -5.88 13.45 -5.23
N PRO A 77 -6.39 12.74 -6.26
CA PRO A 77 -7.18 13.38 -7.31
C PRO A 77 -8.33 14.23 -6.76
N GLY A 78 -8.51 15.44 -7.31
CA GLY A 78 -9.50 16.41 -6.85
C GLY A 78 -8.88 17.50 -6.00
N SER A 79 -9.40 17.73 -4.79
CA SER A 79 -9.02 18.87 -3.95
C SER A 79 -7.81 18.61 -3.02
N GLY A 80 -7.10 17.49 -3.17
CA GLY A 80 -6.01 17.11 -2.26
C GLY A 80 -6.43 17.01 -0.79
N LYS A 81 -7.71 16.65 -0.54
CA LYS A 81 -8.27 16.62 0.81
C LYS A 81 -7.67 15.44 1.59
N PRO A 82 -7.12 15.67 2.79
CA PRO A 82 -6.61 14.58 3.61
C PRO A 82 -7.76 13.65 4.03
N THR A 83 -7.58 12.35 3.82
CA THR A 83 -8.58 11.33 4.15
C THR A 83 -8.15 10.39 5.27
N GLY A 84 -6.98 10.60 5.89
CA GLY A 84 -6.40 9.64 6.83
C GLY A 84 -5.49 8.58 6.20
N ARG A 85 -5.02 8.80 4.96
CA ARG A 85 -3.93 8.01 4.36
C ARG A 85 -2.60 8.58 4.82
N PHE A 86 -1.75 7.75 5.43
CA PHE A 86 -0.40 8.15 5.86
C PHE A 86 0.55 8.21 4.66
N SER A 87 0.26 9.08 3.71
CA SER A 87 1.05 9.34 2.50
C SER A 87 0.67 10.70 1.92
N ASN A 88 1.45 11.19 0.95
CA ASN A 88 1.07 12.36 0.15
C ASN A 88 -0.16 12.11 -0.72
N GLY A 89 -0.54 10.87 -0.99
CA GLY A 89 -1.67 10.55 -1.86
C GLY A 89 -2.28 9.19 -1.52
N TYR A 90 -2.49 8.38 -2.55
CA TYR A 90 -2.82 6.97 -2.42
C TYR A 90 -1.74 6.19 -1.66
N ASN A 91 -2.17 5.24 -0.84
CA ASN A 91 -1.28 4.33 -0.11
C ASN A 91 -1.26 2.93 -0.77
N MET A 92 -0.61 1.97 -0.11
CA MET A 92 -0.50 0.60 -0.60
C MET A 92 -1.86 -0.06 -0.86
N ALA A 93 -2.86 0.16 0.01
CA ALA A 93 -4.20 -0.41 -0.15
C ALA A 93 -4.88 0.11 -1.43
N ASP A 94 -4.67 1.37 -1.79
CA ASP A 94 -5.21 1.93 -3.03
C ASP A 94 -4.60 1.32 -4.27
N PHE A 95 -3.28 1.20 -4.32
CA PHE A 95 -2.60 0.69 -5.50
C PHE A 95 -2.82 -0.81 -5.70
N VAL A 96 -2.91 -1.59 -4.62
CA VAL A 96 -3.34 -2.99 -4.71
C VAL A 96 -4.78 -3.06 -5.25
N ALA A 97 -5.69 -2.23 -4.75
CA ALA A 97 -7.07 -2.18 -5.27
C ALA A 97 -7.12 -1.81 -6.76
N GLN A 98 -6.32 -0.83 -7.18
CA GLN A 98 -6.22 -0.40 -8.57
C GLN A 98 -5.69 -1.51 -9.48
N ALA A 99 -4.67 -2.24 -9.03
CA ALA A 99 -4.14 -3.38 -9.75
C ALA A 99 -5.18 -4.51 -9.88
N LEU A 100 -6.04 -4.70 -8.87
CA LEU A 100 -7.18 -5.62 -8.90
C LEU A 100 -8.36 -5.13 -9.77
N GLY A 101 -8.31 -3.92 -10.30
CA GLY A 101 -9.34 -3.34 -11.18
C GLY A 101 -10.38 -2.47 -10.48
N PHE A 102 -10.20 -2.11 -9.21
CA PHE A 102 -11.04 -1.11 -8.54
C PHE A 102 -10.50 0.31 -8.78
N PRO A 103 -11.33 1.36 -8.69
CA PRO A 103 -10.84 2.74 -8.83
C PRO A 103 -9.84 3.17 -7.72
N LYS A 104 -10.00 2.62 -6.51
CA LYS A 104 -9.21 2.87 -5.30
C LYS A 104 -9.60 1.85 -4.21
N SER A 105 -8.94 1.91 -3.06
CA SER A 105 -9.24 1.05 -1.90
C SER A 105 -10.74 1.08 -1.53
N PRO A 106 -11.25 0.07 -0.81
CA PRO A 106 -12.48 0.22 -0.04
C PRO A 106 -12.34 1.37 0.97
N LEU A 107 -13.47 1.92 1.41
CA LEU A 107 -13.49 2.96 2.44
C LEU A 107 -13.27 2.35 3.84
N ALA A 108 -12.83 3.21 4.76
CA ALA A 108 -12.67 2.87 6.17
C ALA A 108 -14.00 2.42 6.79
N CYS A 109 -13.96 1.38 7.63
CA CYS A 109 -15.11 0.83 8.34
C CYS A 109 -15.86 1.91 9.13
N LEU A 110 -15.14 2.71 9.93
CA LEU A 110 -15.77 3.74 10.77
C LEU A 110 -16.35 4.90 9.94
N GLU A 111 -15.72 5.27 8.84
CA GLU A 111 -16.28 6.24 7.88
C GLU A 111 -17.59 5.73 7.26
N LEU A 112 -17.62 4.45 6.87
CA LEU A 112 -18.81 3.84 6.30
C LEU A 112 -19.95 3.71 7.33
N LYS A 113 -19.64 3.39 8.59
CA LYS A 113 -20.61 3.37 9.70
C LYS A 113 -21.18 4.78 9.92
N ALA A 114 -20.35 5.80 9.98
CA ALA A 114 -20.78 7.19 10.13
C ALA A 114 -21.72 7.65 8.99
N ARG A 115 -21.56 7.08 7.79
CA ARG A 115 -22.40 7.35 6.61
C ARG A 115 -23.60 6.41 6.46
N ASN A 116 -23.80 5.47 7.37
CA ASN A 116 -24.80 4.39 7.25
C ASN A 116 -24.71 3.63 5.91
N TYR A 117 -23.49 3.36 5.44
CA TYR A 117 -23.23 2.75 4.13
C TYR A 117 -22.27 1.54 4.21
N LEU A 118 -22.08 0.99 5.42
CA LEU A 118 -21.18 -0.14 5.66
C LEU A 118 -21.56 -1.38 4.86
N ILE A 119 -22.79 -1.85 4.99
CA ILE A 119 -23.23 -3.11 4.37
C ILE A 119 -23.27 -3.04 2.84
N PRO A 120 -23.83 -1.99 2.22
CA PRO A 120 -23.74 -1.82 0.76
C PRO A 120 -22.29 -1.81 0.25
N SER A 121 -21.37 -1.14 0.95
CA SER A 121 -19.94 -1.15 0.57
C SER A 121 -19.34 -2.54 0.75
N ALA A 122 -19.60 -3.20 1.88
CA ALA A 122 -19.06 -4.51 2.21
C ALA A 122 -19.46 -5.58 1.18
N ILE A 123 -20.67 -5.50 0.62
CA ILE A 123 -21.16 -6.43 -0.41
C ILE A 123 -20.57 -6.12 -1.79
N ASN A 124 -20.44 -4.85 -2.16
CA ASN A 124 -20.11 -4.46 -3.54
C ASN A 124 -18.62 -4.20 -3.81
N ARG A 125 -17.85 -3.85 -2.77
CA ARG A 125 -16.44 -3.41 -2.90
C ARG A 125 -15.54 -3.89 -1.77
N GLY A 126 -16.13 -4.25 -0.63
CA GLY A 126 -15.42 -4.58 0.61
C GLY A 126 -15.24 -3.36 1.52
N VAL A 127 -14.39 -3.53 2.55
CA VAL A 127 -14.20 -2.58 3.67
C VAL A 127 -12.74 -2.58 4.10
N SER A 128 -12.20 -1.42 4.46
CA SER A 128 -10.91 -1.33 5.15
C SER A 128 -11.11 -1.24 6.67
N TYR A 129 -10.53 -2.19 7.39
CA TYR A 129 -10.45 -2.23 8.85
C TYR A 129 -9.09 -1.79 9.38
N ALA A 130 -8.10 -1.58 8.51
CA ALA A 130 -6.76 -1.14 8.89
C ALA A 130 -6.79 0.16 9.71
N SER A 131 -5.89 0.25 10.69
CA SER A 131 -5.85 1.35 11.67
C SER A 131 -4.41 1.70 12.00
N ALA A 132 -4.06 2.98 11.85
CA ALA A 132 -2.73 3.46 12.16
C ALA A 132 -2.34 3.23 13.62
N GLY A 133 -1.08 2.84 13.82
CA GLY A 133 -0.54 2.47 15.12
C GLY A 133 -0.87 1.04 15.56
N SER A 134 -1.76 0.32 14.87
CA SER A 134 -2.04 -1.09 15.17
C SER A 134 -0.79 -1.95 15.00
N GLY A 135 -0.59 -2.86 15.94
CA GLY A 135 0.27 -4.02 15.77
C GLY A 135 -0.54 -5.30 15.52
N ILE A 136 0.16 -6.42 15.58
CA ILE A 136 -0.38 -7.77 15.69
C ILE A 136 -0.87 -8.01 17.12
N LEU A 137 -0.17 -7.46 18.12
CA LEU A 137 -0.55 -7.57 19.52
C LEU A 137 -1.47 -6.41 19.94
N ASP A 138 -2.48 -6.72 20.76
CA ASP A 138 -3.41 -5.73 21.31
C ASP A 138 -2.73 -4.70 22.23
N SER A 139 -1.57 -5.08 22.81
CA SER A 139 -0.77 -4.18 23.64
C SER A 139 -0.03 -3.11 22.85
N THR A 140 0.14 -3.29 21.53
CA THR A 140 0.88 -2.35 20.68
C THR A 140 0.07 -1.06 20.50
N ASN A 141 0.61 0.05 21.03
CA ASN A 141 -0.03 1.37 21.05
C ASN A 141 -1.47 1.36 21.64
N ALA A 142 -1.69 0.53 22.67
CA ALA A 142 -3.00 0.31 23.27
C ALA A 142 -3.75 1.61 23.59
N GLY A 143 -5.03 1.68 23.19
CA GLY A 143 -5.89 2.85 23.38
C GLY A 143 -5.78 3.93 22.29
N GLY A 144 -4.80 3.84 21.38
CA GLY A 144 -4.60 4.79 20.29
C GLY A 144 -4.97 4.27 18.88
N ASN A 145 -5.44 3.03 18.76
CA ASN A 145 -5.69 2.37 17.49
C ASN A 145 -6.82 1.33 17.60
N ILE A 146 -7.18 0.69 16.47
CA ILE A 146 -7.99 -0.53 16.44
C ILE A 146 -7.02 -1.71 16.24
N PRO A 147 -6.73 -2.51 17.29
CA PRO A 147 -5.81 -3.64 17.18
C PRO A 147 -6.30 -4.67 16.17
N LEU A 148 -5.38 -5.47 15.61
CA LEU A 148 -5.70 -6.47 14.58
C LEU A 148 -6.83 -7.42 15.01
N SER A 149 -6.86 -7.85 16.27
CA SER A 149 -7.93 -8.69 16.81
C SER A 149 -9.31 -8.02 16.75
N GLU A 150 -9.36 -6.72 17.05
CA GLU A 150 -10.59 -5.92 16.99
C GLU A 150 -10.99 -5.60 15.54
N GLN A 151 -10.01 -5.46 14.63
CA GLN A 151 -10.29 -5.36 13.19
C GLN A 151 -11.02 -6.62 12.68
N VAL A 152 -10.62 -7.82 13.15
CA VAL A 152 -11.31 -9.07 12.84
C VAL A 152 -12.73 -9.09 13.42
N ARG A 153 -12.93 -8.62 14.66
CA ARG A 153 -14.28 -8.51 15.26
C ARG A 153 -15.20 -7.55 14.52
N TYR A 154 -14.65 -6.43 14.00
CA TYR A 154 -15.39 -5.53 13.14
C TYR A 154 -15.81 -6.21 11.84
N PHE A 155 -14.94 -7.03 11.25
CA PHE A 155 -15.29 -7.83 10.08
C PHE A 155 -16.33 -8.91 10.40
N GLU A 156 -16.22 -9.61 11.53
CA GLU A 156 -17.22 -10.59 11.98
C GLU A 156 -18.61 -9.97 12.13
N SER A 157 -18.69 -8.81 12.79
CA SER A 157 -19.94 -8.06 12.94
C SER A 157 -20.50 -7.64 11.57
N THR A 158 -19.64 -7.11 10.70
CA THR A 158 -20.01 -6.71 9.34
C THR A 158 -20.54 -7.90 8.53
N LYS A 159 -19.89 -9.06 8.62
CA LYS A 159 -20.34 -10.29 7.97
C LYS A 159 -21.71 -10.71 8.47
N ALA A 160 -21.97 -10.66 9.78
CA ALA A 160 -23.27 -11.03 10.34
C ALA A 160 -24.40 -10.15 9.75
N GLU A 161 -24.16 -8.85 9.66
CA GLU A 161 -25.10 -7.91 9.03
C GLU A 161 -25.24 -8.13 7.52
N MET A 162 -24.14 -8.43 6.80
CA MET A 162 -24.21 -8.83 5.39
C MET A 162 -25.07 -10.09 5.19
N VAL A 163 -24.98 -11.07 6.10
CA VAL A 163 -25.78 -12.30 6.06
C VAL A 163 -27.25 -11.99 6.30
N ALA A 164 -27.57 -11.08 7.21
CA ALA A 164 -28.93 -10.64 7.44
C ALA A 164 -29.55 -9.94 6.21
N GLU A 165 -28.74 -9.17 5.48
CA GLU A 165 -29.18 -8.40 4.29
C GLU A 165 -29.27 -9.27 3.01
N ALA A 166 -28.24 -10.08 2.73
CA ALA A 166 -28.07 -10.76 1.44
C ALA A 166 -28.17 -12.29 1.51
N GLY A 167 -28.25 -12.87 2.72
CA GLY A 167 -28.31 -14.32 2.94
C GLY A 167 -26.95 -15.02 2.97
N SER A 168 -26.87 -16.09 3.75
CA SER A 168 -25.62 -16.82 4.05
C SER A 168 -24.92 -17.39 2.82
N GLY A 169 -25.67 -17.93 1.85
CA GLY A 169 -25.12 -18.50 0.61
C GLY A 169 -24.42 -17.45 -0.26
N ALA A 170 -25.07 -16.29 -0.46
CA ALA A 170 -24.51 -15.20 -1.25
C ALA A 170 -23.25 -14.61 -0.59
N VAL A 171 -23.28 -14.39 0.72
CA VAL A 171 -22.13 -13.89 1.47
C VAL A 171 -20.97 -14.89 1.44
N SER A 172 -21.24 -16.19 1.62
CA SER A 172 -20.19 -17.22 1.55
C SER A 172 -19.53 -17.26 0.17
N GLN A 173 -20.30 -17.13 -0.91
CA GLN A 173 -19.77 -17.06 -2.26
C GLN A 173 -18.96 -15.78 -2.51
N LEU A 174 -19.41 -14.65 -1.99
CA LEU A 174 -18.71 -13.37 -2.07
C LEU A 174 -17.35 -13.46 -1.36
N LEU A 175 -17.33 -13.84 -0.08
CA LEU A 175 -16.12 -13.85 0.74
C LEU A 175 -15.08 -14.85 0.23
N SER A 176 -15.50 -16.04 -0.21
CA SER A 176 -14.58 -17.06 -0.76
C SER A 176 -13.86 -16.62 -2.04
N LYS A 177 -14.44 -15.66 -2.79
CA LYS A 177 -13.84 -15.11 -4.01
C LYS A 177 -13.14 -13.76 -3.81
N SER A 178 -13.37 -13.11 -2.68
CA SER A 178 -12.83 -11.79 -2.34
C SER A 178 -11.36 -11.86 -1.96
N PHE A 179 -10.66 -10.73 -2.06
CA PHE A 179 -9.25 -10.59 -1.73
C PHE A 179 -9.08 -9.98 -0.33
N PHE A 180 -8.33 -10.62 0.54
CA PHE A 180 -8.05 -10.15 1.90
C PHE A 180 -6.61 -9.66 1.95
N LEU A 181 -6.43 -8.35 2.06
CA LEU A 181 -5.12 -7.71 2.12
C LEU A 181 -4.73 -7.48 3.59
N LEU A 182 -3.56 -7.97 3.99
CA LEU A 182 -3.00 -7.80 5.33
C LEU A 182 -1.60 -7.18 5.26
N GLY A 183 -1.30 -6.25 6.15
CA GLY A 183 0.03 -5.66 6.32
C GLY A 183 0.16 -5.01 7.68
N THR A 184 0.88 -5.66 8.59
CA THR A 184 1.07 -5.23 9.99
C THR A 184 2.24 -5.98 10.62
N GLY A 185 2.76 -5.44 11.73
CA GLY A 185 3.91 -5.98 12.47
C GLY A 185 4.97 -4.92 12.75
N SER A 186 5.05 -3.88 11.90
CA SER A 186 6.05 -2.82 12.02
C SER A 186 6.00 -2.11 13.38
N ASN A 187 4.79 -1.80 13.86
CA ASN A 187 4.56 -1.16 15.16
C ASN A 187 4.98 -2.06 16.33
N ASP A 188 4.77 -3.38 16.26
CA ASP A 188 5.21 -4.31 17.30
C ASP A 188 6.73 -4.32 17.39
N LEU A 189 7.43 -4.34 16.24
CA LEU A 189 8.89 -4.32 16.21
C LEU A 189 9.45 -3.01 16.77
N PHE A 190 8.86 -1.85 16.41
CA PHE A 190 9.24 -0.57 17.00
C PHE A 190 9.01 -0.53 18.52
N ALA A 191 7.86 -1.03 18.99
CA ALA A 191 7.52 -1.05 20.41
C ALA A 191 8.49 -1.94 21.20
N PHE A 192 8.76 -3.17 20.71
CA PHE A 192 9.70 -4.09 21.34
C PHE A 192 11.12 -3.53 21.35
N TRP A 193 11.60 -3.00 20.22
CA TRP A 193 12.93 -2.41 20.12
C TRP A 193 13.13 -1.25 21.09
N THR A 194 12.12 -0.36 21.18
CA THR A 194 12.12 0.77 22.11
C THR A 194 12.10 0.30 23.57
N GLN A 195 11.23 -0.66 23.90
CA GLN A 195 11.14 -1.22 25.25
C GLN A 195 12.46 -1.85 25.72
N LYS A 196 13.20 -2.46 24.80
CA LYS A 196 14.48 -3.14 25.07
C LYS A 196 15.69 -2.23 24.90
N ASN A 197 15.51 -0.95 24.56
CA ASN A 197 16.60 -0.04 24.19
C ASN A 197 17.58 -0.66 23.18
N GLY A 198 17.04 -1.40 22.20
CA GLY A 198 17.83 -2.11 21.19
C GLY A 198 18.73 -3.24 21.71
N SER A 199 18.60 -3.63 22.99
CA SER A 199 19.49 -4.57 23.67
C SER A 199 18.73 -5.79 24.21
N ALA A 200 17.98 -6.48 23.34
CA ALA A 200 17.28 -7.72 23.69
C ALA A 200 18.21 -8.94 23.57
N SER A 201 18.11 -9.88 24.50
CA SER A 201 18.74 -11.20 24.34
C SER A 201 18.04 -12.04 23.27
N GLN A 202 18.73 -13.03 22.72
CA GLN A 202 18.15 -13.91 21.68
C GLN A 202 16.88 -14.61 22.17
N SER A 203 16.84 -15.07 23.43
CA SER A 203 15.65 -15.73 23.99
C SER A 203 14.45 -14.78 24.11
N GLU A 204 14.67 -13.50 24.37
CA GLU A 204 13.61 -12.50 24.38
C GLU A 204 13.10 -12.21 22.97
N VAL A 205 14.00 -12.12 21.99
CA VAL A 205 13.64 -11.99 20.57
C VAL A 205 12.81 -13.18 20.11
N ASP A 206 13.25 -14.40 20.41
CA ASP A 206 12.55 -15.63 20.05
C ASP A 206 11.15 -15.69 20.69
N ALA A 207 11.05 -15.37 21.99
CA ALA A 207 9.76 -15.35 22.70
C ALA A 207 8.80 -14.31 22.10
N PHE A 208 9.32 -13.12 21.75
CA PHE A 208 8.53 -12.06 21.13
C PHE A 208 8.04 -12.46 19.74
N ILE A 209 8.92 -12.95 18.85
CA ILE A 209 8.54 -13.42 17.52
C ILE A 209 7.51 -14.55 17.62
N ASN A 210 7.71 -15.52 18.52
CA ASN A 210 6.74 -16.60 18.74
C ASN A 210 5.36 -16.06 19.16
N SER A 211 5.31 -15.02 20.00
CA SER A 211 4.06 -14.35 20.37
C SER A 211 3.39 -13.70 19.15
N LEU A 212 4.15 -13.00 18.30
CA LEU A 212 3.61 -12.40 17.07
C LEU A 212 3.06 -13.47 16.13
N ILE A 213 3.81 -14.54 15.88
CA ILE A 213 3.39 -15.62 14.98
C ILE A 213 2.15 -16.34 15.48
N SER A 214 2.04 -16.56 16.80
CA SER A 214 0.84 -17.15 17.41
C SER A 214 -0.40 -16.29 17.16
N SER A 215 -0.33 -14.99 17.47
CA SER A 215 -1.45 -14.05 17.27
C SER A 215 -1.79 -13.85 15.78
N TYR A 216 -0.78 -13.79 14.91
CA TYR A 216 -1.01 -13.66 13.46
C TYR A 216 -1.67 -14.93 12.89
N SER A 217 -1.23 -16.11 13.31
CA SER A 217 -1.82 -17.39 12.89
C SER A 217 -3.27 -17.53 13.37
N ALA A 218 -3.57 -17.06 14.59
CA ALA A 218 -4.93 -17.00 15.10
C ALA A 218 -5.81 -16.05 14.27
N THR A 219 -5.27 -14.89 13.87
CA THR A 219 -5.95 -13.93 12.99
C THR A 219 -6.30 -14.56 11.64
N ILE A 220 -5.33 -15.20 10.98
CA ILE A 220 -5.56 -15.89 9.69
C ILE A 220 -6.61 -16.99 9.84
N THR A 221 -6.55 -17.76 10.92
CA THR A 221 -7.52 -18.82 11.22
C THR A 221 -8.93 -18.25 11.40
N ALA A 222 -9.09 -17.21 12.20
CA ALA A 222 -10.40 -16.56 12.42
C ALA A 222 -10.98 -16.00 11.12
N LEU A 223 -10.17 -15.29 10.31
CA LEU A 223 -10.63 -14.79 9.00
C LEU A 223 -11.02 -15.94 8.06
N HIS A 224 -10.27 -17.04 8.07
CA HIS A 224 -10.59 -18.22 7.27
C HIS A 224 -11.91 -18.88 7.72
N GLU A 225 -12.15 -19.01 9.02
CA GLU A 225 -13.44 -19.48 9.57
C GLU A 225 -14.59 -18.53 9.21
N LEU A 226 -14.31 -17.23 9.12
CA LEU A 226 -15.27 -16.23 8.65
C LEU A 226 -15.52 -16.29 7.13
N GLY A 227 -14.78 -17.08 6.36
CA GLY A 227 -15.04 -17.34 4.95
C GLY A 227 -13.99 -16.76 3.98
N ALA A 228 -12.95 -16.11 4.49
CA ALA A 228 -11.83 -15.64 3.69
C ALA A 228 -11.04 -16.82 3.10
N ARG A 229 -10.63 -16.72 1.83
CA ARG A 229 -9.83 -17.77 1.15
C ARG A 229 -8.59 -17.27 0.45
N LYS A 230 -8.55 -16.01 0.00
CA LYS A 230 -7.43 -15.41 -0.74
C LYS A 230 -6.77 -14.32 0.10
N PHE A 231 -5.56 -14.59 0.59
CA PHE A 231 -4.83 -13.71 1.50
C PHE A 231 -3.60 -13.11 0.80
N GLY A 232 -3.66 -11.84 0.43
CA GLY A 232 -2.48 -11.07 0.09
C GLY A 232 -1.87 -10.50 1.36
N ILE A 233 -0.65 -10.92 1.69
CA ILE A 233 0.06 -10.52 2.90
C ILE A 233 1.26 -9.70 2.47
N ILE A 234 1.52 -8.58 3.13
CA ILE A 234 2.74 -7.79 2.95
C ILE A 234 3.55 -7.94 4.23
N ASN A 235 4.77 -8.46 4.12
CA ASN A 235 5.67 -8.64 5.26
C ASN A 235 6.29 -7.29 5.70
N VAL A 236 7.09 -7.31 6.75
CA VAL A 236 7.63 -6.08 7.33
C VAL A 236 8.86 -5.61 6.56
N GLY A 237 8.84 -4.38 6.05
CA GLY A 237 10.02 -3.79 5.38
C GLY A 237 11.19 -3.51 6.34
N PRO A 238 12.30 -2.91 5.86
CA PRO A 238 13.46 -2.60 6.69
C PRO A 238 13.16 -1.42 7.63
N VAL A 239 12.44 -1.70 8.73
CA VAL A 239 12.02 -0.70 9.72
C VAL A 239 13.19 0.01 10.40
N GLY A 240 14.39 -0.59 10.43
CA GLY A 240 15.61 0.04 10.89
C GLY A 240 16.16 1.12 9.95
N CYS A 241 15.64 1.23 8.73
CA CYS A 241 16.08 2.19 7.71
C CYS A 241 15.12 3.36 7.48
N VAL A 242 13.99 3.43 8.20
CA VAL A 242 13.09 4.58 8.08
C VAL A 242 13.75 5.85 8.65
N PRO A 243 13.43 7.05 8.15
CA PRO A 243 14.06 8.29 8.62
C PRO A 243 13.99 8.49 10.13
N ARG A 244 12.87 8.12 10.78
CA ARG A 244 12.69 8.17 12.25
C ARG A 244 13.71 7.34 13.03
N VAL A 245 14.22 6.25 12.46
CA VAL A 245 15.27 5.43 13.09
C VAL A 245 16.65 5.95 12.72
N ARG A 246 16.86 6.28 11.44
CA ARG A 246 18.14 6.86 10.95
C ARG A 246 18.53 8.14 11.69
N VAL A 247 17.55 8.96 12.08
CA VAL A 247 17.79 10.21 12.81
C VAL A 247 18.33 10.00 14.24
N LEU A 248 18.38 8.78 14.74
CA LEU A 248 19.05 8.44 15.99
C LEU A 248 20.54 8.16 15.80
N SER A 249 20.97 7.80 14.58
CA SER A 249 22.37 7.59 14.22
C SER A 249 23.01 8.91 13.78
N ALA A 250 24.16 9.27 14.36
CA ALA A 250 24.89 10.49 14.01
C ALA A 250 25.22 10.60 12.51
N THR A 251 25.43 9.46 11.85
CA THR A 251 25.73 9.36 10.41
C THR A 251 24.49 9.14 9.55
N GLY A 252 23.31 8.93 10.14
CA GLY A 252 22.08 8.63 9.40
C GLY A 252 21.96 7.19 8.91
N GLU A 253 22.80 6.29 9.42
CA GLU A 253 22.79 4.87 9.06
C GLU A 253 21.55 4.12 9.57
N CYS A 254 21.24 3.01 8.90
CA CYS A 254 20.22 2.09 9.38
C CYS A 254 20.62 1.43 10.71
N THR A 255 19.62 0.98 11.47
CA THR A 255 19.84 0.11 12.62
C THR A 255 19.75 -1.36 12.20
N ASP A 256 20.90 -2.00 12.00
CA ASP A 256 20.97 -3.39 11.51
C ASP A 256 20.24 -4.39 12.41
N GLY A 257 20.36 -4.26 13.73
CA GLY A 257 19.67 -5.17 14.66
C GLY A 257 18.13 -5.11 14.54
N LEU A 258 17.57 -3.94 14.22
CA LEU A 258 16.14 -3.79 14.00
C LEU A 258 15.70 -4.38 12.64
N ASN A 259 16.55 -4.27 11.61
CA ASN A 259 16.32 -4.96 10.34
C ASN A 259 16.46 -6.48 10.46
N GLN A 260 17.39 -6.97 11.29
CA GLN A 260 17.52 -8.40 11.60
C GLN A 260 16.29 -8.93 12.34
N LEU A 261 15.73 -8.14 13.26
CA LEU A 261 14.47 -8.47 13.93
C LEU A 261 13.31 -8.59 12.92
N ALA A 262 13.22 -7.66 11.96
CA ALA A 262 12.23 -7.74 10.88
C ALA A 262 12.41 -8.99 10.01
N ALA A 263 13.65 -9.27 9.59
CA ALA A 263 13.97 -10.47 8.82
C ALA A 263 13.60 -11.77 9.57
N GLY A 264 13.87 -11.82 10.89
CA GLY A 264 13.51 -12.95 11.74
C GLY A 264 12.00 -13.16 11.85
N PHE A 265 11.24 -12.08 12.03
CA PHE A 265 9.78 -12.13 12.03
C PHE A 265 9.22 -12.62 10.68
N ASP A 266 9.71 -12.05 9.57
CA ASP A 266 9.25 -12.39 8.22
C ASP A 266 9.54 -13.85 7.86
N ALA A 267 10.71 -14.36 8.23
CA ALA A 267 11.06 -15.77 8.06
C ALA A 267 10.11 -16.68 8.84
N ALA A 268 9.79 -16.32 10.09
CA ALA A 268 8.89 -17.09 10.94
C ALA A 268 7.43 -17.04 10.42
N LEU A 269 6.99 -15.89 9.89
CA LEU A 269 5.67 -15.72 9.26
C LEU A 269 5.53 -16.60 8.02
N ASN A 270 6.53 -16.61 7.14
CA ASN A 270 6.48 -17.47 5.96
C ASN A 270 6.44 -18.95 6.35
N ALA A 271 7.23 -19.37 7.35
CA ALA A 271 7.25 -20.74 7.85
C ALA A 271 5.90 -21.17 8.47
N SER A 272 5.17 -20.27 9.13
CA SER A 272 3.84 -20.58 9.69
C SER A 272 2.77 -20.72 8.60
N LEU A 273 2.83 -19.89 7.54
CA LEU A 273 1.91 -19.94 6.41
C LEU A 273 2.02 -21.23 5.60
N VAL A 274 3.23 -21.78 5.43
CA VAL A 274 3.45 -23.08 4.77
C VAL A 274 2.74 -24.23 5.52
N ARG A 275 2.58 -24.12 6.84
CA ARG A 275 1.95 -25.14 7.69
C ARG A 275 0.44 -24.92 7.87
N SER A 276 -0.15 -23.98 7.14
CA SER A 276 -1.50 -23.49 7.39
C SER A 276 -2.62 -24.38 6.83
N LEU A 277 -3.86 -23.95 7.11
CA LEU A 277 -5.13 -24.64 6.88
C LEU A 277 -5.34 -25.14 5.44
N LEU A 278 -6.03 -26.28 5.31
CA LEU A 278 -6.52 -26.79 4.03
C LEU A 278 -7.42 -25.75 3.35
N GLY A 279 -7.08 -25.40 2.11
CA GLY A 279 -7.84 -24.43 1.30
C GLY A 279 -7.42 -22.96 1.47
N LEU A 280 -6.41 -22.68 2.31
CA LEU A 280 -5.79 -21.36 2.37
C LEU A 280 -5.03 -21.08 1.06
N ARG A 281 -5.38 -19.99 0.37
CA ARG A 281 -4.59 -19.46 -0.75
C ARG A 281 -3.99 -18.15 -0.31
N TYR A 282 -2.69 -18.03 -0.45
CA TYR A 282 -1.99 -16.84 -0.01
C TYR A 282 -0.90 -16.45 -0.98
N SER A 283 -0.47 -15.21 -0.83
CA SER A 283 0.73 -14.64 -1.43
C SER A 283 1.34 -13.69 -0.41
N VAL A 284 2.61 -13.88 -0.09
CA VAL A 284 3.40 -12.98 0.75
C VAL A 284 4.24 -12.11 -0.18
N ALA A 285 3.98 -10.81 -0.18
CA ALA A 285 4.82 -9.78 -0.78
C ALA A 285 6.00 -9.46 0.14
N ASP A 286 7.21 -9.54 -0.42
CA ASP A 286 8.47 -9.35 0.29
C ASP A 286 8.94 -7.88 0.21
N SER A 287 8.40 -7.07 1.11
CA SER A 287 8.75 -5.67 1.33
C SER A 287 10.22 -5.49 1.77
N LEU A 288 10.72 -6.39 2.62
CA LEU A 288 12.12 -6.37 3.06
C LEU A 288 13.07 -6.64 1.89
N GLY A 289 12.85 -7.73 1.16
CA GLY A 289 13.64 -8.09 -0.01
C GLY A 289 13.54 -7.03 -1.11
N LEU A 290 12.36 -6.47 -1.36
CA LEU A 290 12.19 -5.39 -2.32
C LEU A 290 13.08 -4.19 -1.98
N ALA A 291 13.01 -3.70 -0.74
CA ALA A 291 13.76 -2.52 -0.33
C ALA A 291 15.29 -2.75 -0.27
N THR A 292 15.75 -3.99 -0.06
CA THR A 292 17.17 -4.30 0.12
C THR A 292 17.88 -4.77 -1.15
N THR A 293 17.13 -5.22 -2.16
CA THR A 293 17.72 -5.79 -3.40
C THR A 293 17.43 -4.97 -4.65
N THR A 294 16.56 -3.96 -4.58
CA THR A 294 16.32 -3.05 -5.71
C THR A 294 17.21 -1.83 -5.64
N ASP A 295 17.62 -1.33 -6.81
CA ASP A 295 18.27 -0.03 -6.93
C ASP A 295 17.19 1.07 -6.92
N PRO A 296 17.10 1.89 -5.87
CA PRO A 296 16.12 2.97 -5.80
C PRO A 296 16.32 4.02 -6.90
N ALA A 297 17.56 4.23 -7.36
CA ALA A 297 17.85 5.19 -8.43
C ALA A 297 17.27 4.71 -9.76
N ALA A 298 17.35 3.41 -10.06
CA ALA A 298 16.69 2.80 -11.21
C ALA A 298 15.15 2.93 -11.15
N ALA A 299 14.56 3.00 -9.95
CA ALA A 299 13.14 3.27 -9.72
C ALA A 299 12.76 4.77 -9.82
N GLY A 300 13.75 5.65 -9.95
CA GLY A 300 13.59 7.11 -10.06
C GLY A 300 13.68 7.86 -8.74
N PHE A 301 14.05 7.20 -7.63
CA PHE A 301 14.26 7.86 -6.35
C PHE A 301 15.62 8.55 -6.30
N VAL A 302 15.63 9.79 -5.86
CA VAL A 302 16.83 10.57 -5.56
C VAL A 302 17.09 10.61 -4.06
N ASN A 303 16.03 10.63 -3.25
CA ASN A 303 16.14 10.62 -1.79
C ASN A 303 15.48 9.36 -1.21
N THR A 304 16.28 8.57 -0.49
CA THR A 304 15.90 7.25 0.03
C THR A 304 16.13 7.12 1.53
N ASP A 305 16.58 8.19 2.20
CA ASP A 305 16.97 8.19 3.61
C ASP A 305 16.25 9.25 4.44
N SER A 306 15.60 10.22 3.79
CA SER A 306 14.96 11.37 4.40
C SER A 306 13.47 11.42 4.05
N ALA A 307 12.69 12.00 4.95
CA ALA A 307 11.28 12.28 4.71
C ALA A 307 11.12 13.49 3.79
N CYS A 308 10.18 13.41 2.84
CA CYS A 308 9.78 14.58 2.05
C CYS A 308 9.03 15.61 2.91
N CYS A 309 8.22 15.15 3.85
CA CYS A 309 7.42 15.96 4.74
C CYS A 309 7.84 15.78 6.20
N GLY A 310 8.41 16.81 6.80
CA GLY A 310 8.90 16.79 8.19
C GLY A 310 9.98 17.84 8.43
N ALA A 311 10.52 17.88 9.65
CA ALA A 311 11.46 18.92 10.06
C ALA A 311 12.82 18.35 10.49
N GLY A 312 13.85 19.21 10.43
CA GLY A 312 15.18 18.90 10.94
C GLY A 312 15.93 17.84 10.14
N ARG A 313 16.87 17.16 10.79
CA ARG A 313 17.74 16.19 10.14
C ARG A 313 16.94 15.01 9.57
N LEU A 314 17.22 14.66 8.31
CA LEU A 314 16.48 13.65 7.54
C LEU A 314 14.96 13.90 7.47
N GLY A 315 14.49 15.12 7.78
CA GLY A 315 13.07 15.42 7.90
C GLY A 315 12.37 14.66 9.04
N ALA A 316 13.10 14.21 10.07
CA ALA A 316 12.61 13.25 11.06
C ALA A 316 12.65 13.74 12.53
N GLU A 317 12.97 15.02 12.77
CA GLU A 317 12.99 15.62 14.12
C GLU A 317 11.69 16.38 14.46
N GLY A 318 10.75 16.45 13.52
CA GLY A 318 9.43 17.03 13.75
C GLY A 318 8.40 16.54 12.74
N ASP A 319 7.13 16.62 13.14
CA ASP A 319 6.00 16.11 12.36
C ASP A 319 5.80 16.84 11.03
N CYS A 320 5.33 16.09 10.04
CA CYS A 320 4.74 16.63 8.82
C CYS A 320 3.55 17.56 9.18
N SER A 321 3.80 18.87 9.08
CA SER A 321 2.85 19.92 9.50
C SER A 321 3.09 21.24 8.78
N MET A 322 2.00 22.00 8.56
CA MET A 322 2.03 23.34 7.94
C MET A 322 2.69 24.42 8.81
N LEU A 323 3.02 24.10 10.07
CA LEU A 323 3.54 25.09 11.03
C LEU A 323 4.92 25.62 10.61
N ASN A 324 5.68 24.87 9.81
CA ASN A 324 6.91 25.34 9.17
C ASN A 324 6.86 25.05 7.66
N SER A 325 6.92 26.09 6.82
CA SER A 325 6.87 25.95 5.35
C SER A 325 8.09 25.23 4.76
N SER A 326 9.19 25.11 5.50
CA SER A 326 10.36 24.29 5.15
C SER A 326 10.13 22.79 5.28
N ASN A 327 8.97 22.36 5.78
CA ASN A 327 8.69 20.95 6.07
C ASN A 327 8.17 20.14 4.87
N LEU A 328 8.23 20.65 3.64
CA LEU A 328 7.72 19.93 2.47
C LEU A 328 8.70 20.01 1.30
N CYS A 329 9.06 18.85 0.76
CA CYS A 329 9.93 18.76 -0.41
C CYS A 329 9.21 19.25 -1.68
N PRO A 330 9.94 19.87 -2.64
CA PRO A 330 9.33 20.43 -3.85
C PRO A 330 8.86 19.38 -4.85
N ASN A 331 9.53 18.22 -4.91
CA ASN A 331 9.17 17.09 -5.77
C ASN A 331 9.03 15.82 -4.94
N ARG A 332 7.80 15.34 -4.79
CA ARG A 332 7.46 14.17 -3.95
C ARG A 332 7.78 12.84 -4.61
N ASP A 333 7.79 12.79 -5.94
CA ASP A 333 7.97 11.54 -6.69
C ASP A 333 9.42 11.03 -6.68
N ILE A 334 10.37 11.88 -6.28
CA ILE A 334 11.79 11.48 -6.14
C ILE A 334 12.15 11.04 -4.72
N TYR A 335 11.19 11.08 -3.78
CA TYR A 335 11.38 10.64 -2.39
C TYR A 335 10.74 9.27 -2.17
N LEU A 336 11.49 8.38 -1.53
CA LEU A 336 10.97 7.10 -1.08
C LEU A 336 9.99 7.30 0.09
N PHE A 337 10.36 8.14 1.06
CA PHE A 337 9.57 8.39 2.26
C PHE A 337 8.74 9.67 2.15
N TRP A 338 7.45 9.57 2.47
CA TRP A 338 6.59 10.74 2.60
C TRP A 338 6.88 11.47 3.90
N ASP A 339 6.79 10.77 5.02
CA ASP A 339 7.04 11.30 6.35
C ASP A 339 8.13 10.44 7.04
N PRO A 340 8.45 10.63 8.33
CA PRO A 340 9.56 9.91 8.97
C PRO A 340 9.45 8.38 9.00
N VAL A 341 8.30 7.81 8.63
CA VAL A 341 8.04 6.36 8.68
C VAL A 341 7.41 5.85 7.39
N HIS A 342 6.49 6.59 6.79
CA HIS A 342 5.62 6.06 5.75
C HIS A 342 6.14 6.32 4.33
N PRO A 343 5.88 5.39 3.38
CA PRO A 343 6.27 5.56 2.00
C PRO A 343 5.50 6.71 1.31
N SER A 344 6.14 7.33 0.33
CA SER A 344 5.46 8.20 -0.62
C SER A 344 4.47 7.43 -1.47
N GLN A 345 3.50 8.14 -2.06
CA GLN A 345 2.57 7.57 -3.03
C GLN A 345 3.32 6.87 -4.16
N ARG A 346 4.44 7.44 -4.63
CA ARG A 346 5.28 6.85 -5.68
C ARG A 346 5.89 5.53 -5.23
N ALA A 347 6.44 5.46 -4.03
CA ALA A 347 6.97 4.22 -3.46
C ALA A 347 5.87 3.17 -3.28
N ALA A 348 4.72 3.54 -2.73
CA ALA A 348 3.57 2.64 -2.59
C ALA A 348 3.10 2.09 -3.94
N MET A 349 3.08 2.92 -5.00
CA MET A 349 2.70 2.50 -6.35
C MET A 349 3.66 1.46 -6.92
N ILE A 350 4.97 1.73 -6.89
CA ILE A 350 5.99 0.83 -7.44
C ILE A 350 5.97 -0.52 -6.71
N SER A 351 5.90 -0.49 -5.38
CA SER A 351 5.82 -1.70 -4.56
C SER A 351 4.56 -2.50 -4.88
N ALA A 352 3.38 -1.87 -4.91
CA ALA A 352 2.13 -2.56 -5.25
C ALA A 352 2.15 -3.19 -6.65
N GLN A 353 2.71 -2.50 -7.65
CA GLN A 353 2.88 -3.05 -9.00
C GLN A 353 3.80 -4.27 -9.00
N THR A 354 4.89 -4.21 -8.23
CA THR A 354 5.85 -5.31 -8.09
C THR A 354 5.20 -6.53 -7.43
N TYR A 355 4.41 -6.32 -6.37
CA TYR A 355 3.69 -7.41 -5.69
C TYR A 355 2.55 -7.99 -6.54
N TYR A 356 1.99 -7.19 -7.44
CA TYR A 356 0.87 -7.61 -8.24
C TYR A 356 1.26 -8.54 -9.39
N ASP A 357 2.22 -8.13 -10.23
CA ASP A 357 2.63 -8.89 -11.43
C ASP A 357 4.13 -8.74 -11.72
N GLY A 358 4.93 -8.40 -10.71
CA GLY A 358 6.38 -8.23 -10.84
C GLY A 358 7.17 -9.54 -10.76
N PRO A 359 8.50 -9.44 -10.65
CA PRO A 359 9.39 -10.60 -10.54
C PRO A 359 9.03 -11.52 -9.36
N ALA A 360 9.08 -12.83 -9.61
CA ALA A 360 8.69 -13.85 -8.64
C ALA A 360 9.50 -13.84 -7.33
N GLN A 361 10.68 -13.22 -7.31
CA GLN A 361 11.48 -13.10 -6.09
C GLN A 361 10.86 -12.20 -5.01
N PHE A 362 9.91 -11.33 -5.39
CA PHE A 362 9.26 -10.39 -4.47
C PHE A 362 7.91 -10.88 -3.95
N THR A 363 7.48 -12.08 -4.34
CA THR A 363 6.22 -12.68 -3.88
C THR A 363 6.33 -14.19 -3.76
N THR A 364 5.77 -14.79 -2.72
CA THR A 364 5.75 -16.26 -2.56
C THR A 364 4.40 -16.77 -2.05
N PRO A 365 3.90 -17.94 -2.49
CA PRO A 365 4.44 -18.78 -3.58
C PRO A 365 4.07 -18.27 -4.98
N ILE A 366 3.15 -17.31 -5.06
CA ILE A 366 2.60 -16.71 -6.28
C ILE A 366 2.47 -15.21 -6.09
N ASN A 367 2.27 -14.44 -7.16
CA ASN A 367 2.02 -13.00 -7.07
C ASN A 367 0.53 -12.68 -6.79
N PHE A 368 0.20 -11.42 -6.47
CA PHE A 368 -1.20 -11.07 -6.13
C PHE A 368 -2.16 -11.24 -7.31
N LYS A 369 -1.71 -11.06 -8.55
CA LYS A 369 -2.54 -11.31 -9.75
C LYS A 369 -2.94 -12.79 -9.85
N GLN A 370 -1.97 -13.69 -9.72
CA GLN A 370 -2.22 -15.14 -9.73
C GLN A 370 -3.18 -15.52 -8.59
N LEU A 371 -2.96 -14.99 -7.38
CA LEU A 371 -3.85 -15.23 -6.23
C LEU A 371 -5.28 -14.74 -6.51
N ALA A 372 -5.44 -13.53 -7.06
CA ALA A 372 -6.74 -12.94 -7.37
C ALA A 372 -7.54 -13.81 -8.37
N LEU A 373 -6.86 -14.37 -9.36
CA LEU A 373 -7.46 -15.17 -10.43
C LEU A 373 -7.72 -16.64 -10.07
N GLN A 374 -7.31 -17.11 -8.90
CA GLN A 374 -7.61 -18.48 -8.45
C GLN A 374 -9.11 -18.69 -8.22
N SER A 375 -9.63 -19.84 -8.68
CA SER A 375 -11.05 -20.20 -8.66
C SER A 375 -11.62 -20.55 -7.29
#